data_AF-A0A6B0X095-F1
#
_entry.id   AF-A0A6B0X095-F1
#
_cell.length_a   1.000
_cell.length_b   1.000
_cell.length_c   1.000
_cell.angle_alpha   90.00
_cell.angle_beta   90.00
_cell.angle_gamma   90.00
#
_symmetry.space_group_name_H-M   'P 1'
#
loop_
_entity.id
_entity.type
_entity.pdbx_description
1 polymer ?
#
loop_
_entity_poly.entity_id
_entity_poly.type
_entity_poly.pdbx_seq_one_letter_code
_entity_poly.pdbx_strand_id
1 'polypeptide(L)'
;MWKELFAERADELQREVRNVFEAWIERSESINHSYKPVLAHNDIWYKHIYHDPSIGRLTGIIDWGDVEITDPAKDFYGFWIYGESFLDEVLSHYDFGDANLKELNRLRIKGDFR
;
A
#
# COMPACT_ATOMS: atom_id res chain seq x y z
N MET A 1 0.45 10.39 35.42
CA MET A 1 -0.54 9.43 34.92
C MET A 1 -0.05 8.64 33.68
N TRP A 2 -0.08 9.15 32.44
CA TRP A 2 0.39 8.35 31.28
C TRP A 2 1.89 8.00 31.32
N LYS A 3 2.75 8.93 31.75
CA LYS A 3 4.20 8.68 31.85
C LYS A 3 4.59 7.61 32.87
N GLU A 4 3.84 7.48 33.96
CA GLU A 4 4.10 6.50 35.02
C GLU A 4 3.61 5.11 34.61
N LEU A 5 2.44 5.01 33.97
CA LEU A 5 1.91 3.78 33.38
C LEU A 5 2.82 3.22 32.28
N PHE A 6 3.42 4.09 31.45
CA PHE A 6 4.39 3.69 30.44
C PHE A 6 5.70 3.17 31.06
N ALA A 7 6.18 3.77 32.15
CA ALA A 7 7.41 3.36 32.80
C ALA A 7 7.30 1.97 33.45
N GLU A 8 6.17 1.67 34.11
CA GLU A 8 5.94 0.38 34.77
C GLU A 8 5.85 -0.80 33.78
N ARG A 9 5.36 -0.53 32.56
CA ARG A 9 5.17 -1.55 31.52
C ARG A 9 6.17 -1.44 30.37
N ALA A 10 7.16 -0.57 30.46
CA ALA A 10 8.09 -0.29 29.37
C ALA A 10 8.77 -1.56 28.85
N ASP A 11 9.29 -2.39 29.77
CA ASP A 11 10.00 -3.62 29.43
C ASP A 11 9.08 -4.69 28.84
N GLU A 12 7.83 -4.77 29.32
CA GLU A 12 6.82 -5.68 28.79
C GLU A 12 6.42 -5.26 27.37
N LEU A 13 6.04 -4.00 27.20
CA LEU A 13 5.65 -3.43 25.91
C LEU A 13 6.79 -3.50 24.88
N GLN A 14 8.03 -3.21 25.29
CA GLN A 14 9.18 -3.32 24.40
C GLN A 14 9.39 -4.76 23.93
N ARG A 15 9.17 -5.75 24.81
CA ARG A 15 9.27 -7.17 24.46
C ARG A 15 8.14 -7.60 23.53
N GLU A 16 6.91 -7.16 23.79
CA GLU A 16 5.76 -7.42 22.92
C GLU A 16 5.99 -6.84 21.52
N VAL A 17 6.38 -5.57 21.43
CA VAL A 17 6.68 -4.91 20.14
C VAL A 17 7.81 -5.63 19.42
N ARG A 18 8.89 -5.99 20.13
CA ARG A 18 10.01 -6.74 19.57
C ARG A 18 9.54 -8.08 19.00
N ASN A 19 8.78 -8.85 19.76
CA ASN A 19 8.31 -10.17 19.33
C ASN A 19 7.41 -10.07 18.09
N VAL A 20 6.51 -9.08 18.04
CA VAL A 20 5.67 -8.82 16.86
C VAL A 20 6.53 -8.45 15.65
N PHE A 21 7.53 -7.61 15.85
CA PHE A 21 8.42 -7.14 14.79
C PHE A 21 9.33 -8.26 14.26
N GLU A 22 9.95 -9.05 15.13
CA GLU A 22 10.81 -10.18 14.77
C GLU A 22 9.99 -11.26 14.04
N ALA A 23 8.79 -11.59 14.52
CA ALA A 23 7.89 -12.52 13.82
C ALA A 23 7.45 -12.00 12.44
N TRP A 24 7.28 -10.68 12.29
CA TRP A 24 7.02 -10.07 10.98
C TRP A 24 8.21 -10.21 10.03
N ILE A 25 9.45 -9.99 10.50
CA ILE A 25 10.66 -10.17 9.69
C ILE A 25 10.79 -11.62 9.24
N GLU A 26 10.73 -12.57 10.17
CA GLU A 26 10.86 -14.01 9.86
C GLU A 26 9.81 -14.45 8.84
N ARG A 27 8.57 -13.95 8.97
CA ARG A 27 7.52 -14.20 7.98
C ARG A 27 7.86 -13.58 6.64
N SER A 28 8.34 -12.34 6.61
CA SER A 28 8.66 -11.60 5.38
C SER A 28 9.76 -12.26 4.55
N GLU A 29 10.79 -12.82 5.20
CA GLU A 29 11.89 -13.52 4.54
C GLU A 29 11.44 -14.82 3.84
N SER A 30 10.32 -15.40 4.26
CA SER A 30 9.74 -16.61 3.67
C SER A 30 8.77 -16.34 2.51
N ILE A 31 8.46 -15.08 2.20
CA ILE A 31 7.50 -14.73 1.15
C ILE A 31 8.17 -14.82 -0.21
N ASN A 32 7.85 -15.87 -0.96
CA ASN A 32 8.13 -15.91 -2.38
C ASN A 32 7.10 -15.02 -3.12
N HIS A 33 7.57 -13.97 -3.79
CA HIS A 33 6.66 -13.07 -4.51
C HIS A 33 6.19 -13.72 -5.80
N SER A 34 4.87 -13.83 -5.98
CA SER A 34 4.25 -14.29 -7.22
C SER A 34 4.21 -13.21 -8.31
N TYR A 35 4.78 -12.04 -8.04
CA TYR A 35 4.79 -10.86 -8.89
C TYR A 35 6.23 -10.38 -9.12
N LYS A 36 6.45 -9.60 -10.18
CA LYS A 36 7.72 -8.89 -10.39
C LYS A 36 7.69 -7.58 -9.60
N PRO A 37 8.56 -7.39 -8.58
CA PRO A 37 8.54 -6.17 -7.78
C PRO A 37 8.89 -4.93 -8.62
N VAL A 38 8.23 -3.82 -8.30
CA VAL A 38 8.47 -2.48 -8.88
C VAL A 38 8.62 -1.45 -7.78
N LEU A 39 9.18 -0.28 -8.10
CA LEU A 39 9.07 0.88 -7.23
C LEU A 39 7.63 1.40 -7.29
N ALA A 40 6.85 1.16 -6.23
CA ALA A 40 5.48 1.64 -6.10
C ALA A 40 5.41 2.84 -5.15
N HIS A 41 4.44 3.74 -5.39
CA HIS A 41 4.18 4.87 -4.49
C HIS A 41 3.55 4.40 -3.17
N ASN A 42 2.74 3.35 -3.23
CA ASN A 42 2.12 2.64 -2.12
C ASN A 42 1.07 3.45 -1.30
N ASP A 43 0.73 4.65 -1.75
CA ASP A 43 -0.33 5.50 -1.18
C ASP A 43 -0.94 6.42 -2.26
N ILE A 44 -1.25 5.85 -3.42
CA ILE A 44 -1.96 6.57 -4.47
C ILE A 44 -3.40 6.78 -4.03
N TRP A 45 -3.72 8.04 -3.73
CA TRP A 45 -5.06 8.48 -3.39
C TRP A 45 -5.37 9.80 -4.10
N TYR A 46 -6.66 10.13 -4.25
CA TYR A 46 -7.05 11.36 -4.95
C TYR A 46 -6.49 12.64 -4.32
N LYS A 47 -6.18 12.61 -3.02
CA LYS A 47 -5.57 13.73 -2.28
C LYS A 47 -4.08 13.91 -2.58
N HIS A 48 -3.44 12.94 -3.23
CA HIS A 48 -2.01 12.90 -3.56
C HIS A 48 -1.74 13.11 -5.06
N ILE A 49 -2.78 13.32 -5.85
CA ILE A 49 -2.70 13.52 -7.29
C ILE A 49 -3.16 14.95 -7.61
N TYR A 50 -2.28 15.72 -8.24
CA TYR A 50 -2.65 17.00 -8.83
C TYR A 50 -3.00 16.85 -10.30
N HIS A 51 -4.02 17.60 -10.75
CA HIS A 51 -4.39 17.68 -12.15
C HIS A 51 -4.70 19.13 -12.55
N ASP A 52 -4.46 19.45 -13.81
CA ASP A 52 -4.89 20.69 -14.44
C ASP A 52 -6.23 20.45 -15.17
N PRO A 53 -7.35 21.01 -14.68
CA PRO A 53 -8.66 20.83 -15.29
C PRO A 53 -8.79 21.50 -16.67
N SER A 54 -7.95 22.48 -17.00
CA SER A 54 -8.03 23.20 -18.28
C SER A 54 -7.55 22.35 -19.45
N ILE A 55 -6.62 21.43 -19.21
CA ILE A 55 -6.03 20.53 -20.21
C ILE A 55 -6.30 19.06 -19.94
N GLY A 56 -6.96 18.72 -18.83
CA GLY A 56 -7.32 17.35 -18.46
C GLY A 56 -6.11 16.45 -18.22
N ARG A 57 -5.03 16.96 -17.60
CA ARG A 57 -3.80 16.20 -17.37
C ARG A 57 -3.38 16.20 -15.91
N LEU A 58 -2.78 15.08 -15.48
CA LEU A 58 -2.08 15.02 -14.19
C LEU A 58 -0.84 15.92 -14.24
N THR A 59 -0.62 16.67 -13.16
CA THR A 59 0.48 17.65 -13.05
C THR A 59 1.47 17.31 -11.95
N GLY A 60 1.13 16.40 -11.04
CA GLY A 60 2.05 15.95 -10.01
C GLY A 60 1.50 14.83 -9.15
N ILE A 61 2.42 14.09 -8.53
CA ILE A 61 2.17 13.08 -7.50
C ILE A 61 3.03 13.46 -6.29
N ILE A 62 2.43 13.50 -5.11
CA ILE A 62 3.07 13.91 -3.85
C ILE A 62 2.86 12.84 -2.77
N ASP A 63 3.51 13.05 -1.62
CA ASP A 63 3.41 12.17 -0.44
C ASP A 63 4.06 10.79 -0.63
N TRP A 64 5.33 10.80 -1.06
CA TRP A 64 6.16 9.62 -1.32
C TRP A 64 6.68 8.92 -0.05
N GLY A 65 6.07 9.13 1.12
CA GLY A 65 6.52 8.60 2.40
C GLY A 65 6.51 7.08 2.48
N ASP A 66 5.59 6.44 1.75
CA ASP A 66 5.35 5.00 1.78
C ASP A 66 6.00 4.23 0.61
N VAL A 67 6.85 4.89 -0.18
CA VAL A 67 7.48 4.32 -1.38
C VAL A 67 8.21 3.00 -1.06
N GLU A 68 7.97 1.96 -1.87
CA GLU A 68 8.46 0.61 -1.59
C GLU A 68 8.79 -0.14 -2.89
N ILE A 69 9.81 -1.02 -2.88
CA ILE A 69 9.97 -2.04 -3.92
C ILE A 69 9.04 -3.20 -3.60
N THR A 70 7.91 -3.28 -4.31
CA THR A 70 6.79 -4.14 -3.89
C THR A 70 5.90 -4.53 -5.07
N ASP A 71 4.75 -5.13 -4.76
CA ASP A 71 3.73 -5.52 -5.71
C ASP A 71 3.15 -4.29 -6.45
N PRO A 72 3.25 -4.22 -7.80
CA PRO A 72 2.64 -3.14 -8.59
C PRO A 72 1.14 -2.98 -8.33
N ALA A 73 0.44 -4.04 -7.89
CA ALA A 73 -0.98 -3.97 -7.60
C ALA A 73 -1.31 -2.94 -6.51
N LYS A 74 -0.38 -2.60 -5.59
CA LYS A 74 -0.67 -1.72 -4.46
C LYS A 74 -1.11 -0.31 -4.85
N ASP A 75 -0.55 0.25 -5.92
CA ASP A 75 -0.87 1.61 -6.39
C ASP A 75 -2.29 1.79 -6.94
N PHE A 76 -3.02 0.68 -7.16
CA PHE A 76 -4.37 0.74 -7.71
C PHE A 76 -5.49 0.76 -6.66
N TYR A 77 -5.15 0.60 -5.37
CA TYR A 77 -6.13 0.51 -4.29
C TYR A 77 -7.01 1.78 -4.22
N GLY A 78 -6.38 2.95 -4.43
CA GLY A 78 -7.09 4.22 -4.35
C GLY A 78 -8.22 4.41 -5.34
N PHE A 79 -8.20 3.69 -6.46
CA PHE A 79 -9.17 3.89 -7.54
C PHE A 79 -10.52 3.21 -7.31
N TRP A 80 -10.61 2.28 -6.35
CA TRP A 80 -11.88 1.60 -6.05
C TRP A 80 -12.97 2.54 -5.56
N ILE A 81 -12.62 3.71 -5.01
CA ILE A 81 -13.60 4.73 -4.60
C ILE A 81 -14.43 5.26 -5.76
N TYR A 82 -13.92 5.16 -6.99
CA TYR A 82 -14.60 5.58 -8.21
C TYR A 82 -15.37 4.43 -8.87
N GLY A 83 -15.34 3.23 -8.27
CA GLY A 83 -16.00 2.03 -8.76
C GLY A 83 -15.10 1.16 -9.63
N GLU A 84 -15.52 -0.10 -9.79
CA GLU A 84 -14.76 -1.13 -10.51
C GLU A 84 -14.53 -0.78 -11.99
N SER A 85 -15.51 -0.13 -12.65
CA SER A 85 -15.38 0.28 -14.04
C SER A 85 -14.30 1.34 -14.27
N PHE A 86 -14.11 2.25 -13.31
CA PHE A 86 -13.04 3.25 -13.40
C PHE A 86 -11.67 2.60 -13.25
N LEU A 87 -11.54 1.65 -12.31
CA LEU A 87 -10.31 0.87 -12.18
C LEU A 87 -10.00 0.07 -13.46
N ASP A 88 -11.02 -0.52 -14.08
CA ASP A 88 -10.85 -1.24 -15.35
C ASP A 88 -10.32 -0.31 -16.47
N GLU A 89 -10.83 0.92 -16.53
CA GLU A 89 -10.33 1.93 -17.47
C GLU A 89 -8.88 2.30 -17.19
N VAL A 90 -8.51 2.57 -15.92
CA VAL A 90 -7.12 2.85 -15.52
C VAL A 90 -6.20 1.69 -15.91
N LEU A 91 -6.58 0.46 -15.58
CA LEU A 91 -5.78 -0.73 -15.88
C LEU A 91 -5.65 -0.99 -17.38
N SER A 92 -6.67 -0.68 -18.19
CA SER A 92 -6.59 -0.82 -19.65
C SER A 92 -5.55 0.10 -20.31
N HIS A 93 -5.17 1.19 -19.63
CA HIS A 93 -4.13 2.12 -20.07
C HIS A 93 -2.76 1.84 -19.41
N TYR A 94 -2.69 0.88 -18.48
CA TYR A 94 -1.48 0.53 -17.76
C TYR A 94 -0.72 -0.57 -18.51
N ASP A 95 0.37 -0.19 -19.19
CA ASP A 95 1.21 -1.10 -19.97
C ASP A 95 2.16 -1.91 -19.07
N PHE A 96 1.59 -2.84 -18.30
CA PHE A 96 2.34 -3.75 -17.46
C PHE A 96 1.81 -5.18 -17.63
N GLY A 97 2.68 -6.08 -18.05
CA GLY A 97 2.35 -7.43 -18.51
C GLY A 97 1.87 -8.42 -17.43
N ASP A 98 1.27 -7.95 -16.34
CA ASP A 98 0.68 -8.80 -15.31
C ASP A 98 -0.85 -8.68 -15.36
N ALA A 99 -1.51 -9.69 -15.92
CA ALA A 99 -2.96 -9.72 -16.08
C ALA A 99 -3.72 -9.82 -14.73
N ASN A 100 -3.01 -10.09 -13.62
CA ASN A 100 -3.64 -10.38 -12.33
C ASN A 100 -3.70 -9.17 -11.38
N LEU A 101 -3.24 -7.98 -11.80
CA LEU A 101 -3.15 -6.78 -10.93
C LEU A 101 -4.48 -6.46 -10.24
N LYS A 102 -5.59 -6.54 -10.95
CA LYS A 102 -6.93 -6.27 -10.39
C LYS A 102 -7.29 -7.24 -9.27
N GLU A 103 -7.02 -8.54 -9.45
CA GLU A 103 -7.36 -9.56 -8.46
C GLU A 103 -6.42 -9.49 -7.25
N LEU A 104 -5.13 -9.28 -7.49
CA LEU A 104 -4.14 -9.03 -6.42
C LEU A 104 -4.53 -7.81 -5.59
N ASN A 105 -4.96 -6.73 -6.24
CA ASN A 105 -5.43 -5.54 -5.54
C ASN A 105 -6.73 -5.82 -4.75
N ARG A 106 -7.68 -6.57 -5.32
CA ARG A 106 -8.95 -6.94 -4.66
C ARG A 106 -8.74 -7.76 -3.38
N LEU A 107 -7.75 -8.65 -3.36
CA LEU A 107 -7.40 -9.44 -2.17
C LEU A 107 -6.88 -8.56 -1.02
N ARG A 108 -6.24 -7.42 -1.33
CA ARG A 108 -5.69 -6.49 -0.34
C ARG A 108 -6.78 -5.67 0.36
N ILE A 109 -7.80 -5.23 -0.37
CA ILE A 109 -9.01 -4.58 0.22
C ILE A 109 -9.65 -5.46 1.30
N LYS A 110 -9.63 -6.78 1.12
CA LYS A 110 -10.20 -7.74 2.07
C LYS A 110 -9.26 -8.05 3.26
N GLY A 111 -7.97 -7.76 3.11
CA GLY A 111 -6.93 -8.04 4.11
C GLY A 111 -6.70 -6.89 5.10
N ASP A 112 -6.89 -5.64 4.68
CA ASP A 112 -6.59 -4.44 5.49
C ASP A 112 -7.66 -4.08 6.55
N PHE A 113 -8.63 -4.99 6.80
CA PHE A 113 -9.62 -4.90 7.88
C PHE A 113 -9.45 -5.98 8.96
N ARG A 114 -8.26 -6.58 9.12
CA ARG A 114 -7.97 -7.53 10.21
C ARG A 114 -6.82 -7.08 11.08
#